data_AF-A0A7S2RGK9-F1
#
_entry.id   AF-A0A7S2RGK9-F1
#
_cell.length_a   1.000
_cell.length_b   1.000
_cell.length_c   1.000
_cell.angle_alpha   90.00
_cell.angle_beta   90.00
_cell.angle_gamma   90.00
#
_symmetry.space_group_name_H-M   'P 1'
#
loop_
_entity.id
_entity.type
_entity.pdbx_description
1 polymer ?
#
loop_
_entity_poly.entity_id
_entity_poly.type
_entity_poly.pdbx_seq_one_letter_code
_entity_poly.pdbx_strand_id
1 'polypeptide(L)'
;KEAPKYVNMHIIPPQIKSVERPQGLSESGQLTTYLMPPEQRKKILDYEVQTHKAAKLAKTAELQHRRLVQLMRARHPTGTIGVDGIENLESRVYQDRAQDLEGMTQHKAQ
;
A
#
# COMPACT_ATOMS: atom_id res chain seq x y z
N LYS A 1 -30.84 -19.50 16.53
CA LYS A 1 -30.66 -18.14 15.97
C LYS A 1 -29.33 -18.16 15.23
N GLU A 2 -29.34 -18.21 13.90
CA GLU A 2 -28.13 -18.24 13.07
C GLU A 2 -27.46 -16.87 13.09
N ALA A 3 -26.13 -16.83 13.26
CA ALA A 3 -25.36 -15.60 13.24
C ALA A 3 -25.35 -14.98 11.83
N PRO A 4 -25.38 -13.64 11.69
CA PRO A 4 -25.32 -13.01 10.39
C PRO A 4 -23.98 -13.32 9.72
N LYS A 5 -24.05 -14.10 8.63
CA LYS A 5 -22.90 -14.44 7.79
C LYS A 5 -22.68 -13.26 6.84
N TYR A 6 -21.70 -12.41 7.16
CA TYR A 6 -21.27 -11.35 6.25
C TYR A 6 -20.65 -11.98 5.01
N VAL A 7 -21.45 -12.11 3.95
CA VAL A 7 -20.96 -12.45 2.62
C VAL A 7 -20.20 -11.22 2.15
N ASN A 8 -18.88 -11.25 2.25
CA ASN A 8 -18.00 -10.25 1.65
C ASN A 8 -18.45 -10.11 0.19
N MET A 9 -19.15 -9.01 -0.12
CA MET A 9 -19.57 -8.69 -1.46
C MET A 9 -18.36 -8.78 -2.37
N HIS A 10 -18.44 -9.70 -3.32
CA HIS A 10 -17.34 -10.16 -4.16
C HIS A 10 -16.72 -9.03 -5.00
N ILE A 11 -15.90 -8.18 -4.39
CA ILE A 11 -14.94 -7.37 -5.10
C ILE A 11 -13.81 -8.33 -5.47
N ILE A 12 -13.95 -8.99 -6.61
CA ILE A 12 -12.86 -9.76 -7.20
C ILE A 12 -11.79 -8.73 -7.56
N PRO A 13 -10.63 -8.72 -6.89
CA PRO A 13 -9.58 -7.78 -7.23
C PRO A 13 -9.18 -8.03 -8.69
N PRO A 14 -9.00 -6.97 -9.50
CA PRO A 14 -8.61 -7.14 -10.89
C PRO A 14 -7.31 -7.95 -10.95
N GLN A 15 -7.26 -8.94 -11.84
CA GLN A 15 -6.06 -9.75 -12.03
C GLN A 15 -4.92 -8.83 -12.50
N ILE A 16 -3.85 -8.80 -11.70
CA ILE A 16 -2.65 -8.01 -11.99
C ILE A 16 -1.97 -8.65 -13.19
N LYS A 17 -2.05 -8.00 -14.36
CA LYS A 17 -1.28 -8.41 -15.54
C LYS A 17 0.09 -7.75 -15.47
N SER A 18 1.15 -8.57 -15.41
CA SER A 18 2.52 -8.07 -15.56
C SER A 18 2.70 -7.52 -16.97
N VAL A 19 3.14 -6.27 -17.09
CA VAL A 19 3.54 -5.69 -18.38
C VAL A 19 4.94 -6.19 -18.70
N GLU A 20 5.11 -6.84 -19.86
CA GLU A 20 6.41 -7.30 -20.33
C GLU A 20 7.33 -6.10 -20.60
N ARG A 21 8.58 -6.21 -20.15
CA ARG A 21 9.61 -5.18 -20.40
C ARG A 21 10.05 -5.27 -21.87
N PRO A 22 10.08 -4.15 -22.64
CA PRO A 22 10.52 -4.18 -24.03
C PRO A 22 12.00 -4.54 -24.14
N GLN A 23 12.36 -5.35 -25.15
CA GLN A 23 13.70 -5.94 -25.34
C GLN A 23 14.84 -4.93 -25.58
N GLY A 24 14.56 -3.63 -25.75
CA GLY A 24 15.59 -2.57 -25.95
C GLY A 24 15.81 -1.63 -24.77
N LEU A 25 15.10 -1.80 -23.65
CA LEU A 25 15.21 -0.88 -22.50
C LEU A 25 16.57 -1.00 -21.77
N SER A 26 17.16 -2.19 -21.73
CA SER A 26 18.50 -2.40 -21.14
C SER A 26 19.61 -1.81 -22.00
N GLU A 27 19.38 -1.72 -23.31
CA GLU A 27 20.36 -1.27 -24.30
C GLU A 27 20.30 0.25 -24.51
N SER A 28 19.17 0.90 -24.18
CA SER A 28 18.98 2.34 -24.35
C SER A 28 19.88 3.22 -23.48
N GLY A 29 20.44 2.67 -22.40
CA GLY A 29 21.39 3.36 -21.52
C GLY A 29 22.86 3.17 -21.91
N GLN A 30 23.14 2.23 -22.80
CA GLN A 30 24.48 2.04 -23.36
C GLN A 30 24.57 2.94 -24.60
N LEU A 31 25.60 3.79 -24.64
CA LEU A 31 25.90 4.67 -25.78
C LEU A 31 26.36 3.82 -26.97
N THR A 32 25.44 3.03 -27.53
CA THR A 32 25.68 2.23 -28.71
C THR A 32 25.57 3.15 -29.93
N THR A 33 26.50 2.97 -30.85
CA THR A 33 26.75 3.81 -32.03
C THR A 33 25.62 3.87 -33.05
N TYR A 34 24.51 3.17 -32.82
CA TYR A 34 23.34 3.12 -33.72
C TYR A 34 22.12 3.79 -33.09
N LEU A 35 21.56 4.76 -33.81
CA LEU A 35 20.34 5.46 -33.42
C LEU A 35 19.16 4.47 -33.34
N MET A 36 18.50 4.42 -32.19
CA MET A 36 17.37 3.52 -31.95
C MET A 36 16.21 3.78 -32.95
N PRO A 37 15.64 2.72 -33.56
CA PRO A 37 14.47 2.81 -34.41
C PRO A 37 13.28 3.53 -33.74
N PRO A 38 12.50 4.35 -34.47
CA PRO A 38 11.35 5.07 -33.91
C PRO A 38 10.32 4.16 -33.21
N GLU A 39 10.06 2.97 -33.77
CA GLU A 39 9.11 2.00 -33.21
C GLU A 39 9.53 1.48 -31.83
N GLN A 40 10.84 1.27 -31.62
CA GLN A 40 11.37 0.83 -30.33
C GLN A 40 11.32 1.95 -29.30
N ARG A 41 11.63 3.19 -29.70
CA ARG A 41 11.50 4.38 -28.84
C ARG A 41 10.08 4.58 -28.34
N LYS A 42 9.09 4.41 -29.22
CA LYS A 42 7.68 4.52 -28.85
C LYS A 42 7.29 3.47 -27.81
N LYS A 43 7.70 2.21 -27.99
CA LYS A 43 7.42 1.12 -27.04
C LYS A 43 8.06 1.36 -25.67
N ILE A 44 9.29 1.89 -25.64
CA ILE A 44 9.96 2.26 -24.39
C ILE A 44 9.21 3.38 -23.68
N LEU A 45 8.84 4.44 -24.41
CA LEU A 45 8.08 5.55 -23.84
C LEU A 45 6.72 5.10 -23.29
N ASP A 46 5.99 4.25 -24.02
CA ASP A 46 4.70 3.71 -23.58
C ASP A 46 4.86 2.90 -22.29
N TYR A 47 5.93 2.11 -22.18
CA TYR A 47 6.27 1.36 -20.97
C TYR A 47 6.62 2.30 -19.79
N GLU A 48 7.43 3.34 -20.02
CA GLU A 48 7.76 4.34 -18.99
C GLU A 48 6.52 5.08 -18.48
N VAL A 49 5.63 5.50 -19.39
CA VAL A 49 4.37 6.16 -19.01
C VAL A 49 3.51 5.23 -18.14
N GLN A 50 3.43 3.94 -18.48
CA GLN A 50 2.67 2.96 -17.71
C GLN A 50 3.29 2.72 -16.33
N THR A 51 4.62 2.59 -16.24
CA THR A 51 5.31 2.39 -14.96
C THR A 51 5.16 3.60 -14.03
N HIS A 52 5.27 4.82 -14.56
CA HIS A 52 5.03 6.04 -13.78
C HIS A 52 3.58 6.13 -13.27
N LYS A 53 2.59 5.78 -14.10
CA LYS A 53 1.19 5.73 -13.68
C LYS A 53 0.97 4.71 -12.56
N ALA A 54 1.54 3.52 -12.71
CA ALA A 54 1.46 2.46 -11.69
C ALA A 54 2.09 2.89 -10.36
N ALA A 55 3.28 3.48 -10.40
CA ALA A 55 3.95 3.99 -9.20
C ALA A 55 3.15 5.09 -8.49
N LYS A 56 2.54 6.01 -9.25
CA LYS A 56 1.66 7.05 -8.69
C LYS A 56 0.44 6.42 -8.01
N LEU A 57 -0.20 5.44 -8.65
CA LEU A 57 -1.35 4.74 -8.08
C LEU A 57 -0.98 4.02 -6.78
N ALA A 58 0.12 3.28 -6.76
CA ALA A 58 0.61 2.59 -5.57
C ALA A 58 0.83 3.57 -4.40
N LYS A 59 1.50 4.70 -4.67
CA LYS A 59 1.73 5.75 -3.66
C LYS A 59 0.42 6.36 -3.17
N THR A 60 -0.56 6.60 -4.06
CA THR A 60 -1.87 7.12 -3.64
C THR A 60 -2.63 6.14 -2.75
N ALA A 61 -2.59 4.84 -3.06
CA ALA A 61 -3.23 3.82 -2.22
C ALA A 61 -2.59 3.74 -0.83
N GLU A 62 -1.27 3.80 -0.76
CA GLU A 62 -0.53 3.84 0.50
C GLU A 62 -0.92 5.08 1.35
N LEU A 63 -0.96 6.26 0.73
CA LEU A 63 -1.35 7.50 1.42
C LEU A 63 -2.81 7.48 1.88
N GLN A 64 -3.72 6.91 1.08
CA GLN A 64 -5.11 6.73 1.47
C GLN A 64 -5.25 5.78 2.66
N HIS A 65 -4.50 4.68 2.67
CA HIS A 65 -4.48 3.75 3.80
C HIS A 65 -3.98 4.44 5.08
N ARG A 66 -2.83 5.14 5.01
CA ARG A 66 -2.29 5.91 6.14
C ARG A 66 -3.29 6.95 6.66
N ARG A 67 -3.94 7.69 5.75
CA ARG A 67 -4.97 8.67 6.12
C ARG A 67 -6.16 8.03 6.83
N LEU A 68 -6.62 6.87 6.36
CA LEU A 68 -7.73 6.15 6.99
C LEU A 68 -7.37 5.73 8.42
N VAL A 69 -6.17 5.19 8.62
CA VAL A 69 -5.66 4.84 9.95
C VAL A 69 -5.61 6.07 10.87
N GLN A 70 -5.11 7.20 10.37
CA GLN A 70 -5.08 8.45 11.13
C GLN A 70 -6.49 8.94 11.50
N LEU A 71 -7.44 8.89 10.57
CA LEU A 71 -8.83 9.28 10.84
C LEU A 71 -9.48 8.37 11.89
N MET A 72 -9.25 7.07 11.81
CA MET A 72 -9.73 6.12 12.83
C MET A 72 -9.17 6.47 14.21
N ARG A 73 -7.85 6.68 14.31
CA ARG A 73 -7.19 7.06 15.56
C ARG A 73 -7.68 8.41 16.12
N ALA A 74 -7.99 9.38 15.25
CA ALA A 74 -8.46 10.69 15.66
C ALA A 74 -9.91 10.67 16.15
N ARG A 75 -10.80 9.92 15.48
CA ARG A 75 -12.23 9.83 15.84
C ARG A 75 -12.49 8.87 17.00
N HIS A 76 -11.70 7.82 17.10
CA HIS A 76 -11.87 6.75 18.09
C HIS A 76 -10.55 6.50 18.81
N PRO A 77 -10.14 7.42 19.71
CA PRO A 77 -8.83 7.36 20.35
C PRO A 77 -8.65 6.12 21.22
N THR A 78 -9.72 5.59 21.82
CA THR A 78 -9.71 4.39 22.68
C THR A 78 -10.10 3.10 21.95
N GLY A 79 -10.27 3.16 20.62
CA GLY A 79 -10.83 2.06 19.82
C GLY A 79 -12.33 2.22 19.59
N THR A 80 -12.87 1.39 18.71
CA THR A 80 -14.30 1.36 18.35
C THR A 80 -14.99 0.18 19.01
N ILE A 81 -16.24 0.35 19.44
CA ILE A 81 -17.05 -0.74 20.01
C ILE A 81 -17.09 -1.94 19.04
N GLY A 82 -16.64 -3.11 19.50
CA GLY A 82 -16.60 -4.35 18.69
C GLY A 82 -15.33 -4.55 17.86
N VAL A 83 -14.31 -3.70 18.02
CA VAL A 83 -12.96 -3.84 17.43
C VAL A 83 -11.95 -3.71 18.57
N ASP A 84 -10.78 -4.34 18.43
CA ASP A 84 -9.70 -4.24 19.41
C ASP A 84 -9.40 -2.79 19.81
N GLY A 85 -9.22 -2.57 21.11
CA GLY A 85 -8.80 -1.29 21.67
C GLY A 85 -7.30 -1.06 21.55
N ILE A 86 -6.87 0.17 21.84
CA ILE A 86 -5.45 0.57 21.85
C ILE A 86 -4.60 -0.12 22.92
N GLU A 87 -5.24 -0.81 23.86
CA GLU A 87 -4.60 -1.55 24.95
C GLU A 87 -4.22 -2.98 24.52
N ASN A 88 -4.74 -3.46 23.38
CA ASN A 88 -4.46 -4.81 22.90
C ASN A 88 -3.14 -4.86 22.11
N LEU A 89 -2.10 -5.41 22.75
CA LEU A 89 -0.77 -5.63 22.19
C LEU A 89 -0.76 -6.61 21.00
N GLU A 90 -1.74 -7.51 20.91
CA GLU A 90 -1.85 -8.48 19.82
C GLU A 90 -2.59 -7.90 18.59
N SER A 91 -3.12 -6.68 18.70
CA SER A 91 -3.87 -6.05 17.62
C SER A 91 -2.95 -5.56 16.51
N ARG A 92 -3.09 -6.13 15.30
CA ARG A 92 -2.31 -5.72 14.11
C ARG A 92 -2.45 -4.23 13.75
N VAL A 93 -3.49 -3.55 14.21
CA VAL A 93 -3.77 -2.12 13.91
C VAL A 93 -3.20 -1.19 14.99
N TYR A 94 -3.14 -1.65 16.24
CA TYR A 94 -2.81 -0.81 17.39
C TYR A 94 -1.54 -1.22 18.15
N GLN A 95 -0.88 -2.32 17.76
CA GLN A 95 0.31 -2.87 18.41
C GLN A 95 1.37 -1.80 18.73
N ASP A 96 1.77 -0.98 17.76
CA ASP A 96 2.76 0.08 17.97
C ASP A 96 2.36 1.05 19.10
N ARG A 97 1.07 1.39 19.18
CA ARG A 97 0.56 2.35 20.18
C ARG A 97 0.31 1.70 21.54
N ALA A 98 -0.05 0.42 21.55
CA ALA A 98 -0.13 -0.37 22.78
C ALA A 98 1.25 -0.47 23.44
N GLN A 99 2.29 -0.72 22.65
CA GLN A 99 3.69 -0.74 23.10
C GLN A 99 4.15 0.62 23.65
N ASP A 100 3.81 1.72 22.97
CA ASP A 100 4.12 3.08 23.46
C ASP A 100 3.47 3.38 24.82
N LEU A 101 2.20 2.98 25.00
CA LEU A 101 1.49 3.16 26.26
C LEU A 101 2.09 2.31 27.38
N GLU A 102 2.49 1.09 27.09
CA GLU A 102 3.16 0.20 28.05
C GLU A 102 4.54 0.75 28.47
N GLY A 103 5.31 1.29 27.52
CA GLY A 103 6.57 1.96 27.84
C GLY A 103 6.40 3.18 28.75
N MET A 104 5.32 3.96 28.55
CA MET A 104 5.01 5.11 29.40
C MET A 104 4.54 4.72 30.81
N THR A 105 3.78 3.63 30.96
CA THR A 105 3.34 3.16 32.28
C THR A 105 4.49 2.54 33.06
N GLN A 106 5.37 1.78 32.41
CA GLN A 106 6.56 1.19 33.04
C GLN A 106 7.53 2.26 33.55
N HIS A 107 7.76 3.35 32.79
CA HIS A 107 8.63 4.44 33.23
C HIS A 107 8.04 5.29 34.38
N LYS A 108 6.71 5.34 34.51
CA LYS A 108 6.04 6.00 35.65
C LYS A 108 6.02 5.16 36.93
N ALA A 109 6.22 3.85 36.81
CA ALA A 109 6.19 2.92 37.93
C ALA A 109 7.57 2.73 38.61
N GLN A 110 8.64 3.29 38.01
CA GLN A 110 9.99 3.39 38.57
C GLN A 110 10.19 4.74 39.28
#